data_AF-A0A6B3TSA1-F1
#
_entry.id   AF-A0A6B3TSA1-F1
#
_cell.length_a   1.000
_cell.length_b   1.000
_cell.length_c   1.000
_cell.angle_alpha   90.00
_cell.angle_beta   90.00
_cell.angle_gamma   90.00
#
_symmetry.space_group_name_H-M   'P 1'
#
loop_
_entity.id
_entity.type
_entity.pdbx_description
1 polymer ?
#
loop_
_entity_poly.entity_id
_entity_poly.type
_entity_poly.pdbx_seq_one_letter_code
_entity_poly.pdbx_strand_id
1 'polypeptide(L)'
;MFFFKRETKAKKFFWLKTMVASAVLASVITFTNGPTALADSADESTIYHVYLNGTYIGKVTDKKVIEQTIAEGVNTSNDLNKFLDSKLRQQIEYIPEQIFSLSVNNNETVQTLKDSFQIQVEAAAILIDGQPVVYLEDQNQAEEAIRNLKLQYVSEDQLKEYEERSGLDKNTMPPLGENETRILDIRISKEVSIDTRTVKPEKIMSPQDAVTFLQKGALEEIKYVVQEEDVLDSIAQKHGLEMEQLLALNPGITEETTLQIGQELNVTVPKPFVDVIVEKETNLIEEVPYPQEILEDSSLPKGQTIIEQEGQNGSRSVNYLIFEQNGVTVKKDVTYEKILQQPIKNIVKKGTKVISSQGEGNFAWPAVGGYISSKMGQRWGRLHKGIDIAGPSDRTIKAADNGVVVSAGWSGGYGNKIIIDHKNGFRTLYAHLSSIKVSVGQTVSKGSSIGIMGSTGNSTGTHLHFEVYKNGRLVDPLNYVNR
;
A
#
# COMPACT_ATOMS: atom_id res chain seq x y z
N MET A 1 60.99 -55.39 7.66
CA MET A 1 60.95 -56.17 6.41
C MET A 1 60.12 -55.34 5.44
N PHE A 2 60.60 -54.70 4.37
CA PHE A 2 61.85 -54.73 3.62
C PHE A 2 62.20 -53.30 3.17
N PHE A 3 63.50 -53.07 3.02
CA PHE A 3 64.15 -51.91 2.40
C PHE A 3 63.78 -51.77 0.91
N PHE A 4 63.78 -50.55 0.37
CA PHE A 4 64.76 -50.23 -0.68
C PHE A 4 65.21 -48.77 -0.64
N LYS A 5 66.52 -48.64 -0.81
CA LYS A 5 67.39 -47.49 -0.68
C LYS A 5 67.58 -46.89 -2.08
N ARG A 6 67.61 -45.57 -2.22
CA ARG A 6 68.45 -44.93 -3.24
C ARG A 6 68.87 -43.53 -2.82
N GLU A 7 70.18 -43.36 -2.72
CA GLU A 7 70.91 -42.14 -2.41
C GLU A 7 71.18 -41.28 -3.65
N THR A 8 71.68 -40.07 -3.34
CA THR A 8 72.50 -39.11 -4.11
C THR A 8 71.69 -37.98 -4.75
N LYS A 9 72.05 -36.70 -4.66
CA LYS A 9 73.30 -36.03 -4.24
C LYS A 9 72.98 -34.58 -3.87
N ALA A 10 73.65 -34.06 -2.85
CA ALA A 10 73.55 -32.67 -2.40
C ALA A 10 74.09 -31.68 -3.44
N LYS A 11 73.37 -30.57 -3.63
CA LYS A 11 73.93 -29.29 -4.11
C LYS A 11 73.52 -28.19 -3.12
N LYS A 12 74.51 -27.72 -2.35
CA LYS A 12 74.45 -26.46 -1.60
C LYS A 12 74.33 -25.33 -2.63
N PHE A 13 73.30 -24.50 -2.53
CA PHE A 13 73.26 -23.20 -3.21
C PHE A 13 73.20 -22.11 -2.15
N PHE A 14 74.15 -21.19 -2.26
CA PHE A 14 74.55 -20.19 -1.30
C PHE A 14 73.57 -19.01 -1.35
N TRP A 15 73.13 -18.53 -0.19
CA TRP A 15 72.36 -17.30 -0.04
C TRP A 15 73.32 -16.12 -0.23
N LEU A 16 73.20 -15.38 -1.33
CA LEU A 16 73.90 -14.10 -1.49
C LEU A 16 72.91 -12.98 -1.16
N LYS A 17 72.99 -12.48 0.08
CA LYS A 17 72.40 -11.18 0.44
C LYS A 17 73.27 -10.10 -0.20
N THR A 18 72.78 -9.44 -1.24
CA THR A 18 73.39 -8.20 -1.73
C THR A 18 72.97 -7.07 -0.81
N MET A 19 73.83 -6.73 0.16
CA MET A 19 73.83 -5.43 0.82
C MET A 19 74.22 -4.38 -0.22
N VAL A 20 73.34 -3.42 -0.48
CA VAL A 20 73.74 -2.16 -1.12
C VAL A 20 74.49 -1.35 -0.07
N ALA A 21 75.80 -1.23 -0.28
CA ALA A 21 76.67 -0.43 0.57
C ALA A 21 76.48 1.06 0.24
N SER A 22 75.97 1.82 1.21
CA SER A 22 76.00 3.27 1.18
C SER A 22 77.44 3.74 1.36
N ALA A 23 78.10 4.09 0.25
CA ALA A 23 79.41 4.73 0.27
C ALA A 23 79.25 6.21 0.64
N VAL A 24 79.37 6.53 1.94
CA VAL A 24 79.59 7.91 2.39
C VAL A 24 81.06 8.24 2.19
N LEU A 25 81.39 8.86 1.06
CA LEU A 25 82.70 9.47 0.82
C LEU A 25 82.74 10.82 1.53
N ALA A 26 83.17 10.80 2.79
CA ALA A 26 83.54 12.01 3.52
C ALA A 26 84.97 12.43 3.10
N SER A 27 85.07 13.19 2.01
CA SER A 27 86.30 13.91 1.67
C SER A 27 86.36 15.23 2.43
N VAL A 28 87.16 15.26 3.50
CA VAL A 28 87.61 16.49 4.16
C VAL A 28 88.55 17.22 3.20
N ILE A 29 88.08 18.31 2.60
CA ILE A 29 88.92 19.23 1.83
C ILE A 29 89.33 20.36 2.76
N THR A 30 90.62 20.43 3.06
CA THR A 30 91.26 21.54 3.77
C THR A 30 91.26 22.79 2.89
N PHE A 31 90.74 23.91 3.42
CA PHE A 31 90.82 25.22 2.78
C PHE A 31 92.27 25.73 2.73
N THR A 32 92.79 25.94 1.53
CA THR A 32 93.94 26.82 1.28
C THR A 32 93.49 27.96 0.36
N ASN A 33 93.68 29.20 0.81
CA ASN A 33 93.31 30.43 0.10
C ASN A 33 94.05 30.56 -1.24
N GLY A 34 93.31 30.58 -2.34
CA GLY A 34 93.73 31.00 -3.68
C GLY A 34 92.68 31.96 -4.26
N PRO A 35 93.06 32.87 -5.18
CA PRO A 35 92.25 34.03 -5.55
C PRO A 35 90.94 33.62 -6.23
N THR A 36 89.86 34.28 -5.82
CA THR A 36 88.50 34.16 -6.36
C THR A 36 88.48 34.46 -7.86
N ALA A 37 88.24 33.43 -8.66
CA ALA A 37 87.67 33.61 -10.00
C ALA A 37 86.14 33.70 -9.83
N LEU A 38 85.58 34.86 -10.18
CA LEU A 38 84.15 35.04 -10.36
C LEU A 38 83.75 34.20 -11.58
N ALA A 39 83.21 33.01 -11.33
CA ALA A 39 82.42 32.28 -12.32
C ALA A 39 80.99 32.81 -12.24
N ASP A 40 80.49 33.34 -13.36
CA ASP A 40 79.09 33.67 -13.57
C ASP A 40 78.18 32.54 -13.06
N SER A 41 77.07 32.93 -12.44
CA SER A 41 76.00 32.04 -11.98
C SER A 41 75.53 31.14 -13.12
N ALA A 42 76.04 29.90 -13.16
CA ALA A 42 75.44 28.85 -13.95
C ALA A 42 74.07 28.55 -13.32
N ASP A 43 73.01 28.71 -14.10
CA ASP A 43 71.62 28.46 -13.69
C ASP A 43 71.49 26.98 -13.28
N GLU A 44 71.58 26.70 -11.98
CA GLU A 44 71.35 25.36 -11.43
C GLU A 44 69.86 25.05 -11.51
N SER A 45 69.51 23.95 -12.19
CA SER A 45 68.11 23.52 -12.32
C SER A 45 67.90 22.18 -11.64
N THR A 46 66.88 22.10 -10.79
CA THR A 46 66.48 20.86 -10.13
C THR A 46 65.47 20.11 -10.99
N ILE A 47 65.72 18.82 -11.21
CA ILE A 47 64.76 17.90 -11.82
C ILE A 47 64.30 16.88 -10.78
N TYR A 48 63.12 16.30 -11.00
CA TYR A 48 62.55 15.28 -10.13
C TYR A 48 62.38 13.99 -10.91
N HIS A 49 63.03 12.92 -10.47
CA HIS A 49 62.76 11.55 -10.91
C HIS A 49 61.47 11.08 -10.26
N VAL A 50 60.50 10.67 -11.08
CA VAL A 50 59.16 10.28 -10.66
C VAL A 50 59.08 8.76 -10.64
N TYR A 51 58.67 8.21 -9.51
CA TYR A 51 58.40 6.79 -9.34
C TYR A 51 56.94 6.57 -8.95
N LEU A 52 56.29 5.57 -9.52
CA LEU A 52 54.94 5.13 -9.13
C LEU A 52 55.06 3.71 -8.57
N ASN A 53 54.67 3.51 -7.30
CA ASN A 53 54.82 2.23 -6.60
C ASN A 53 56.24 1.65 -6.72
N GLY A 54 57.27 2.50 -6.64
CA GLY A 54 58.68 2.13 -6.75
C GLY A 54 59.19 1.86 -8.18
N THR A 55 58.33 1.96 -9.21
CA THR A 55 58.73 1.81 -10.62
C THR A 55 59.05 3.18 -11.21
N TYR A 56 60.21 3.32 -11.87
CA TYR A 56 60.63 4.57 -12.50
C TYR A 56 59.73 4.90 -13.71
N ILE A 57 59.12 6.08 -13.68
CA ILE A 57 58.18 6.56 -14.71
C ILE A 57 58.83 7.60 -15.63
N GLY A 58 59.76 8.41 -15.10
CA GLY A 58 60.45 9.43 -15.88
C GLY A 58 60.95 10.58 -15.01
N LYS A 59 61.15 11.74 -15.61
CA LYS A 59 61.64 12.94 -14.93
C LYS A 59 60.85 14.18 -15.32
N VAL A 60 60.67 15.10 -14.37
CA VAL A 60 59.97 16.38 -14.58
C VAL A 60 60.76 17.55 -14.00
N THR A 61 60.56 18.74 -14.56
CA THR A 61 61.14 19.99 -14.04
C THR A 61 60.38 20.54 -12.83
N ASP A 62 59.09 20.24 -12.72
CA ASP A 62 58.23 20.69 -11.63
C ASP A 62 57.26 19.55 -11.25
N LYS A 63 57.16 19.26 -9.95
CA LYS A 63 56.23 18.27 -9.41
C LYS A 63 54.78 18.59 -9.80
N LYS A 64 54.44 19.87 -9.94
CA LYS A 64 53.09 20.33 -10.34
C LYS A 64 52.58 19.72 -11.64
N VAL A 65 53.48 19.35 -12.56
CA VAL A 65 53.10 18.71 -13.83
C VAL A 65 52.45 17.34 -13.59
N ILE A 66 53.02 16.56 -12.68
CA ILE A 66 52.50 15.25 -12.28
C ILE A 66 51.23 15.43 -11.46
N GLU A 67 51.22 16.39 -10.53
CA GLU A 67 50.06 16.70 -9.70
C GLU A 67 48.84 17.15 -10.52
N GLN A 68 49.04 17.96 -11.57
CA GLN A 68 47.99 18.37 -12.50
C GLN A 68 47.52 17.19 -13.35
N THR A 69 48.44 16.34 -13.82
CA THR A 69 48.08 15.15 -14.61
C THR A 69 47.19 14.19 -13.80
N ILE A 70 47.47 14.01 -12.51
CA ILE A 70 46.64 13.19 -11.60
C ILE A 70 45.27 13.85 -11.42
N ALA A 71 45.24 15.17 -11.16
CA ALA A 71 44.00 15.90 -10.96
C ALA A 71 43.11 15.94 -12.23
N GLU A 72 43.72 15.95 -13.42
CA GLU A 72 43.02 15.84 -14.71
C GLU A 72 42.47 14.43 -14.96
N GLY A 73 43.22 13.38 -14.58
CA GLY A 73 42.78 11.99 -14.67
C GLY A 73 41.67 11.63 -13.70
N VAL A 74 41.61 12.32 -12.56
CA VAL A 74 40.60 12.15 -11.51
C VAL A 74 39.65 13.36 -11.54
N ASN A 75 38.65 13.29 -12.41
CA ASN A 75 37.69 14.37 -12.72
C ASN A 75 37.18 15.10 -11.45
N THR A 76 37.75 16.24 -11.06
CA THR A 76 37.89 16.68 -9.64
C THR A 76 36.65 17.33 -9.01
N SER A 77 35.44 16.86 -9.34
CA SER A 77 34.17 17.50 -8.96
C SER A 77 33.41 16.86 -7.78
N ASN A 78 33.73 15.62 -7.38
CA ASN A 78 33.05 14.90 -6.29
C ASN A 78 34.02 14.49 -5.17
N ASP A 79 33.54 14.21 -3.96
CA ASP A 79 34.37 13.83 -2.80
C ASP A 79 35.15 12.53 -3.04
N LEU A 80 34.58 11.58 -3.78
CA LEU A 80 35.28 10.39 -4.28
C LEU A 80 36.54 10.74 -5.10
N ASN A 81 36.49 11.81 -5.90
CA ASN A 81 37.60 12.22 -6.75
C ASN A 81 38.72 12.91 -5.94
N LYS A 82 38.40 13.54 -4.80
CA LYS A 82 39.43 14.03 -3.87
C LYS A 82 40.12 12.87 -3.14
N PHE A 83 39.37 11.85 -2.72
CA PHE A 83 39.94 10.64 -2.13
C PHE A 83 40.91 9.96 -3.09
N LEU A 84 40.48 9.74 -4.33
CA LEU A 84 41.30 9.12 -5.37
C LEU A 84 42.58 9.93 -5.64
N ASP A 85 42.50 11.25 -5.79
CA ASP A 85 43.70 12.11 -5.91
C ASP A 85 44.64 11.95 -4.71
N SER A 86 44.11 11.91 -3.48
CA SER A 86 44.92 11.77 -2.27
C SER A 86 45.66 10.42 -2.17
N LYS A 87 44.98 9.30 -2.51
CA LYS A 87 45.58 7.97 -2.51
C LYS A 87 46.62 7.81 -3.60
N LEU A 88 46.38 8.40 -4.76
CA LEU A 88 47.32 8.40 -5.88
C LEU A 88 48.61 9.13 -5.55
N ARG A 89 48.50 10.30 -4.90
CA ARG A 89 49.67 11.07 -4.46
C ARG A 89 50.53 10.29 -3.46
N GLN A 90 49.94 9.43 -2.64
CA GLN A 90 50.70 8.57 -1.70
C GLN A 90 51.50 7.47 -2.39
N GLN A 91 51.16 7.11 -3.63
CA GLN A 91 51.86 6.08 -4.41
C GLN A 91 53.03 6.64 -5.24
N ILE A 92 53.19 7.97 -5.28
CA ILE A 92 54.18 8.65 -6.11
C ILE A 92 55.32 9.18 -5.25
N GLU A 93 56.54 8.81 -5.64
CA GLU A 93 57.78 9.25 -5.00
C GLU A 93 58.59 10.16 -5.94
N TYR A 94 59.19 11.21 -5.39
CA TYR A 94 60.00 12.17 -6.12
C TYR A 94 61.42 12.21 -5.57
N ILE A 95 62.41 11.88 -6.40
CA ILE A 95 63.83 11.98 -6.05
C ILE A 95 64.44 13.18 -6.79
N PRO A 96 64.92 14.23 -6.08
CA PRO A 96 65.50 15.40 -6.72
C PRO A 96 66.95 15.17 -7.21
N GLU A 97 67.31 15.74 -8.35
CA GLU A 97 68.68 15.77 -8.89
C GLU A 97 69.01 17.20 -9.38
N GLN A 98 70.20 17.71 -9.04
CA GLN A 98 70.70 19.00 -9.56
C GLN A 98 71.45 18.78 -10.86
N ILE A 99 71.05 19.49 -11.92
CA ILE A 99 71.68 19.37 -13.24
C ILE A 99 72.07 20.74 -13.82
N PHE A 100 73.13 20.74 -14.61
CA PHE A 100 73.57 21.88 -15.41
C PHE A 100 72.98 21.76 -16.82
N SER A 101 72.02 22.65 -17.11
CA SER A 101 71.34 22.87 -18.40
C SER A 101 71.15 21.66 -19.33
N LEU A 102 70.01 20.98 -19.18
CA LEU A 102 69.42 20.14 -20.22
C LEU A 102 67.90 20.36 -20.28
N SER A 103 67.34 20.42 -21.50
CA SER A 103 65.90 20.46 -21.73
C SER A 103 65.27 19.13 -21.32
N VAL A 104 64.49 19.12 -20.24
CA VAL A 104 63.69 17.96 -19.84
C VAL A 104 62.36 17.96 -20.59
N ASN A 105 62.03 16.85 -21.23
CA ASN A 105 60.74 16.66 -21.88
C ASN A 105 59.72 16.11 -20.87
N ASN A 106 58.92 17.00 -20.27
CA ASN A 106 57.88 16.61 -19.34
C ASN A 106 56.78 15.73 -19.98
N ASN A 107 56.52 15.88 -21.30
CA ASN A 107 55.42 15.19 -21.97
C ASN A 107 55.61 13.68 -22.04
N GLU A 108 56.86 13.20 -22.16
CA GLU A 108 57.17 11.77 -22.20
C GLU A 108 56.86 11.11 -20.85
N THR A 109 57.24 11.76 -19.75
CA THR A 109 56.90 11.33 -18.39
C THR A 109 55.39 11.38 -18.16
N VAL A 110 54.70 12.43 -18.63
CA VAL A 110 53.23 12.54 -18.53
C VAL A 110 52.54 11.44 -19.33
N GLN A 111 53.01 11.14 -20.54
CA GLN A 111 52.43 10.08 -21.38
C GLN A 111 52.69 8.69 -20.78
N THR A 112 53.92 8.44 -20.32
CA THR A 112 54.27 7.19 -19.62
C THR A 112 53.46 7.05 -18.33
N LEU A 113 53.25 8.13 -17.60
CA LEU A 113 52.36 8.16 -16.44
C LEU A 113 50.93 7.79 -16.87
N LYS A 114 50.35 8.46 -17.86
CA LYS A 114 49.00 8.16 -18.38
C LYS A 114 48.84 6.71 -18.89
N ASP A 115 49.87 6.15 -19.53
CA ASP A 115 49.85 4.78 -20.07
C ASP A 115 50.09 3.72 -18.99
N SER A 116 50.87 4.05 -17.95
CA SER A 116 51.13 3.20 -16.78
C SER A 116 50.00 3.20 -15.75
N PHE A 117 48.99 4.06 -15.94
CA PHE A 117 47.82 4.22 -15.09
C PHE A 117 46.85 3.01 -15.20
N GLN A 118 47.33 1.79 -14.90
CA GLN A 118 46.47 0.68 -14.44
C GLN A 118 46.25 0.80 -12.93
N ILE A 119 45.83 1.98 -12.48
CA ILE A 119 45.78 2.25 -11.05
C ILE A 119 44.67 1.43 -10.46
N GLN A 120 45.06 0.63 -9.49
CA GLN A 120 44.17 -0.04 -8.58
C GLN A 120 44.44 0.50 -7.19
N VAL A 121 43.37 0.81 -6.47
CA VAL A 121 43.42 1.28 -5.09
C VAL A 121 42.77 0.25 -4.19
N GLU A 122 43.20 0.18 -2.94
CA GLU A 122 42.49 -0.59 -1.92
C GLU A 122 41.15 0.07 -1.62
N ALA A 123 40.10 -0.74 -1.62
CA ALA A 123 38.72 -0.36 -1.39
C ALA A 123 38.04 -1.44 -0.53
N ALA A 124 36.99 -1.06 0.20
CA ALA A 124 36.12 -2.03 0.85
C ALA A 124 35.17 -2.62 -0.19
N ALA A 125 35.12 -3.95 -0.27
CA ALA A 125 34.20 -4.68 -1.11
C ALA A 125 33.07 -5.25 -0.26
N ILE A 126 31.83 -4.98 -0.63
CA ILE A 126 30.67 -5.71 -0.10
C ILE A 126 30.53 -7.00 -0.90
N LEU A 127 30.66 -8.12 -0.20
CA LEU A 127 30.51 -9.45 -0.75
C LEU A 127 29.09 -9.96 -0.46
N ILE A 128 28.47 -10.58 -1.46
CA ILE A 128 27.17 -11.25 -1.33
C ILE A 128 27.39 -12.71 -1.68
N ASP A 129 27.10 -13.61 -0.72
CA ASP A 129 27.42 -15.04 -0.81
C ASP A 129 28.90 -15.28 -1.21
N GLY A 130 29.81 -14.44 -0.67
CA GLY A 130 31.25 -14.50 -0.92
C GLY A 130 31.74 -13.92 -2.26
N GLN A 131 30.84 -13.38 -3.10
CA GLN A 131 31.22 -12.71 -4.36
C GLN A 131 31.23 -11.19 -4.20
N PRO A 132 32.29 -10.46 -4.59
CA PRO A 132 32.33 -9.01 -4.48
C PRO A 132 31.36 -8.37 -5.50
N VAL A 133 30.42 -7.56 -5.00
CA VAL A 133 29.37 -6.94 -5.83
C VAL A 133 29.53 -5.41 -5.88
N VAL A 134 29.93 -4.80 -4.77
CA VAL A 134 30.07 -3.33 -4.65
C VAL A 134 31.44 -2.99 -4.07
N TYR A 135 32.05 -1.90 -4.53
CA TYR A 135 33.29 -1.36 -3.99
C TYR A 135 33.06 0.07 -3.48
N LEU A 136 33.52 0.35 -2.25
CA LEU A 136 33.43 1.64 -1.57
C LEU A 136 34.81 2.06 -1.05
N GLU A 137 34.94 3.34 -0.70
CA GLU A 137 36.21 3.95 -0.28
C GLU A 137 36.89 3.19 0.86
N ASP A 138 36.11 2.87 1.90
CA ASP A 138 36.59 2.22 3.10
C ASP A 138 35.47 1.40 3.78
N GLN A 139 35.85 0.72 4.86
CA GLN A 139 34.93 -0.13 5.62
C GLN A 139 33.75 0.66 6.23
N ASN A 140 33.97 1.91 6.66
CA ASN A 140 32.91 2.72 7.26
C ASN A 140 31.84 3.05 6.22
N GLN A 141 32.23 3.40 5.00
CA GLN A 141 31.28 3.63 3.91
C GLN A 141 30.53 2.35 3.52
N ALA A 142 31.18 1.18 3.55
CA ALA A 142 30.52 -0.09 3.29
C ALA A 142 29.48 -0.43 4.37
N GLU A 143 29.81 -0.21 5.65
CA GLU A 143 28.87 -0.34 6.77
C GLU A 143 27.72 0.67 6.65
N GLU A 144 28.01 1.91 6.26
CA GLU A 144 27.01 2.94 5.99
C GLU A 144 26.08 2.54 4.85
N ALA A 145 26.59 1.98 3.75
CA ALA A 145 25.75 1.51 2.64
C ALA A 145 24.80 0.38 3.08
N ILE A 146 25.29 -0.59 3.86
CA ILE A 146 24.45 -1.66 4.43
C ILE A 146 23.39 -1.09 5.37
N ARG A 147 23.76 -0.10 6.20
CA ARG A 147 22.84 0.59 7.09
C ARG A 147 21.77 1.36 6.30
N ASN A 148 22.18 2.14 5.30
CA ASN A 148 21.29 2.91 4.43
C ASN A 148 20.34 2.02 3.64
N LEU A 149 20.77 0.80 3.28
CA LEU A 149 19.92 -0.21 2.67
C LEU A 149 18.79 -0.64 3.62
N LYS A 150 19.08 -0.87 4.91
CA LYS A 150 18.06 -1.18 5.92
C LYS A 150 17.08 -0.02 6.10
N LEU A 151 17.59 1.21 6.15
CA LEU A 151 16.80 2.43 6.31
C LEU A 151 15.84 2.74 5.15
N GLN A 152 15.96 2.05 4.01
CA GLN A 152 14.95 2.12 2.95
C GLN A 152 13.61 1.49 3.39
N TYR A 153 13.62 0.63 4.42
CA TYR A 153 12.47 -0.19 4.80
C TYR A 153 12.08 -0.07 6.28
N VAL A 154 12.91 0.58 7.10
CA VAL A 154 12.60 0.92 8.50
C VAL A 154 13.00 2.36 8.79
N SER A 155 12.35 3.01 9.75
CA SER A 155 12.78 4.34 10.19
C SER A 155 14.08 4.29 11.00
N GLU A 156 14.76 5.43 11.10
CA GLU A 156 15.96 5.60 11.92
C GLU A 156 15.69 5.21 13.40
N ASP A 157 14.55 5.64 13.95
CA ASP A 157 14.15 5.31 15.33
C ASP A 157 13.90 3.81 15.50
N GLN A 158 13.26 3.15 14.53
CA GLN A 158 13.01 1.71 14.55
C GLN A 158 14.30 0.89 14.46
N LEU A 159 15.23 1.30 13.59
CA LEU A 159 16.52 0.65 13.46
C LEU A 159 17.33 0.77 14.75
N LYS A 160 17.39 1.97 15.33
CA LYS A 160 18.08 2.22 16.59
C LYS A 160 17.50 1.40 17.74
N GLU A 161 16.17 1.39 17.88
CA GLU A 161 15.49 0.59 18.91
C GLU A 161 15.78 -0.92 18.73
N TYR A 162 15.84 -1.41 17.49
CA TYR A 162 16.23 -2.79 17.20
C TYR A 162 17.70 -3.07 17.54
N GLU A 163 18.63 -2.18 17.20
CA GLU A 163 20.06 -2.31 17.47
C GLU A 163 20.36 -2.29 18.98
N GLU A 164 19.72 -1.39 19.74
CA GLU A 164 19.82 -1.33 21.21
C GLU A 164 19.29 -2.60 21.88
N ARG A 165 18.35 -3.31 21.23
CA ARG A 165 17.82 -4.59 21.71
C ARG A 165 18.58 -5.81 21.23
N SER A 166 19.39 -5.69 20.17
CA SER A 166 20.12 -6.82 19.59
C SER A 166 21.08 -7.41 20.61
N GLY A 167 20.69 -8.54 21.23
CA GLY A 167 21.40 -9.18 22.34
C GLY A 167 20.53 -9.49 23.56
N LEU A 168 19.29 -8.95 23.63
CA LEU A 168 18.30 -9.30 24.66
C LEU A 168 17.51 -10.55 24.27
N ASP A 169 17.09 -11.34 25.26
CA ASP A 169 16.22 -12.51 25.02
C ASP A 169 14.84 -12.05 24.56
N LYS A 170 14.43 -12.50 23.37
CA LYS A 170 13.11 -12.23 22.78
C LYS A 170 11.96 -12.61 23.71
N ASN A 171 12.15 -13.57 24.61
CA ASN A 171 11.12 -14.02 25.56
C ASN A 171 10.90 -13.07 26.75
N THR A 172 11.72 -12.03 26.91
CA THR A 172 11.64 -11.07 28.03
C THR A 172 11.01 -9.74 27.66
N MET A 173 10.51 -9.61 26.43
CA MET A 173 9.99 -8.35 25.93
C MET A 173 8.60 -8.02 26.52
N PRO A 174 8.32 -6.74 26.86
CA PRO A 174 7.00 -6.33 27.33
C PRO A 174 5.96 -6.47 26.20
N PRO A 175 4.69 -6.73 26.52
CA PRO A 175 3.63 -6.75 25.52
C PRO A 175 3.49 -5.39 24.84
N LEU A 176 3.08 -5.39 23.58
CA LEU A 176 2.79 -4.17 22.82
C LEU A 176 1.55 -3.46 23.34
N GLY A 177 1.62 -2.14 23.45
CA GLY A 177 0.48 -1.26 23.64
C GLY A 177 -0.42 -1.19 22.40
N GLU A 178 -1.52 -0.45 22.53
CA GLU A 178 -2.50 -0.30 21.46
C GLU A 178 -1.92 0.46 20.27
N ASN A 179 -2.04 -0.11 19.07
CA ASN A 179 -1.49 0.43 17.81
C ASN A 179 0.04 0.58 17.81
N GLU A 180 0.74 -0.12 18.71
CA GLU A 180 2.19 -0.15 18.75
C GLU A 180 2.75 -1.18 17.75
N THR A 181 3.91 -0.85 17.17
CA THR A 181 4.65 -1.75 16.29
C THR A 181 6.09 -1.83 16.75
N ARG A 182 6.64 -3.04 16.78
CA ARG A 182 8.02 -3.30 17.19
C ARG A 182 8.73 -4.17 16.17
N ILE A 183 9.94 -3.76 15.79
CA ILE A 183 10.80 -4.55 14.91
C ILE A 183 11.48 -5.66 15.72
N LEU A 184 11.31 -6.90 15.28
CA LEU A 184 11.86 -8.11 15.88
C LEU A 184 13.16 -8.57 15.21
N ASP A 185 13.28 -8.35 13.90
CA ASP A 185 14.46 -8.69 13.12
C ASP A 185 14.57 -7.82 11.87
N ILE A 186 15.80 -7.47 11.49
CA ILE A 186 16.13 -6.80 10.23
C ILE A 186 17.33 -7.53 9.65
N ARG A 187 17.08 -8.35 8.64
CA ARG A 187 18.11 -9.18 8.00
C ARG A 187 18.14 -8.97 6.50
N ILE A 188 19.29 -9.27 5.92
CA ILE A 188 19.48 -9.32 4.48
C ILE A 188 19.27 -10.77 4.03
N SER A 189 18.60 -10.98 2.88
CA SER A 189 18.21 -12.32 2.42
C SER A 189 19.38 -13.25 2.09
N LYS A 190 20.57 -12.68 1.88
CA LYS A 190 21.83 -13.39 1.58
C LYS A 190 22.92 -13.02 2.58
N GLU A 191 23.97 -13.82 2.62
CA GLU A 191 25.13 -13.54 3.46
C GLU A 191 25.87 -12.31 2.92
N VAL A 192 26.08 -11.32 3.78
CA VAL A 192 26.81 -10.10 3.45
C VAL A 192 28.05 -9.99 4.32
N SER A 193 29.21 -9.82 3.69
CA SER A 193 30.49 -9.57 4.38
C SER A 193 31.24 -8.41 3.72
N ILE A 194 32.23 -7.87 4.43
CA ILE A 194 33.09 -6.78 3.95
C ILE A 194 34.54 -7.26 3.95
N ASP A 195 35.20 -7.19 2.81
CA ASP A 195 36.63 -7.49 2.65
C ASP A 195 37.35 -6.31 2.00
N THR A 196 38.66 -6.18 2.21
CA THR A 196 39.50 -5.24 1.44
C THR A 196 39.92 -5.86 0.11
N ARG A 197 39.72 -5.15 -1.01
CA ARG A 197 40.12 -5.56 -2.36
C ARG A 197 40.80 -4.43 -3.12
N THR A 198 41.68 -4.79 -4.03
CA THR A 198 42.33 -3.85 -4.94
C THR A 198 41.52 -3.76 -6.23
N VAL A 199 41.07 -2.56 -6.58
CA VAL A 199 40.08 -2.33 -7.64
C VAL A 199 40.38 -1.02 -8.39
N LYS A 200 39.96 -0.94 -9.65
CA LYS A 200 40.05 0.30 -10.43
C LYS A 200 39.18 1.40 -9.82
N PRO A 201 39.67 2.64 -9.69
CA PRO A 201 38.93 3.79 -9.17
C PRO A 201 37.50 3.96 -9.71
N GLU A 202 37.30 3.72 -11.01
CA GLU A 202 36.01 3.85 -11.70
C GLU A 202 34.90 2.90 -11.19
N LYS A 203 35.27 1.84 -10.46
CA LYS A 203 34.33 0.87 -9.89
C LYS A 203 33.91 1.22 -8.46
N ILE A 204 34.58 2.19 -7.83
CA ILE A 204 34.25 2.66 -6.49
C ILE A 204 33.03 3.59 -6.61
N MET A 205 32.05 3.40 -5.74
CA MET A 205 30.82 4.19 -5.73
C MET A 205 30.52 4.76 -4.36
N SER A 206 29.63 5.76 -4.30
CA SER A 206 29.18 6.34 -3.04
C SER A 206 28.26 5.37 -2.28
N PRO A 207 28.08 5.53 -0.95
CA PRO A 207 27.13 4.72 -0.18
C PRO A 207 25.70 4.75 -0.75
N GLN A 208 25.25 5.88 -1.28
CA GLN A 208 23.91 6.01 -1.86
C GLN A 208 23.78 5.28 -3.20
N ASP A 209 24.81 5.36 -4.05
CA ASP A 209 24.85 4.63 -5.32
C ASP A 209 24.94 3.13 -5.08
N ALA A 210 25.67 2.71 -4.04
CA ALA A 210 25.74 1.32 -3.59
C ALA A 210 24.36 0.76 -3.22
N VAL A 211 23.57 1.49 -2.43
CA VAL A 211 22.19 1.08 -2.08
C VAL A 211 21.36 0.92 -3.36
N THR A 212 21.41 1.91 -4.25
CA THR A 212 20.65 1.88 -5.51
C THR A 212 21.07 0.69 -6.38
N PHE A 213 22.38 0.40 -6.45
CA PHE A 213 22.94 -0.70 -7.22
C PHE A 213 22.50 -2.05 -6.64
N LEU A 214 22.55 -2.22 -5.31
CA LEU A 214 22.11 -3.42 -4.61
C LEU A 214 20.61 -3.70 -4.81
N GLN A 215 19.78 -2.65 -4.78
CA GLN A 215 18.33 -2.74 -4.99
C GLN A 215 17.96 -3.02 -6.45
N LYS A 216 18.62 -2.37 -7.43
CA LYS A 216 18.38 -2.66 -8.85
C LYS A 216 18.83 -4.07 -9.21
N GLY A 217 19.97 -4.47 -8.65
CA GLY A 217 20.53 -5.79 -8.82
C GLY A 217 20.97 -6.10 -10.26
N ALA A 218 20.87 -7.37 -10.64
CA ALA A 218 21.21 -7.85 -11.97
C ALA A 218 19.94 -8.12 -12.79
N LEU A 219 20.04 -8.04 -14.11
CA LEU A 219 18.98 -8.47 -15.00
C LEU A 219 18.90 -10.01 -14.99
N GLU A 220 17.73 -10.56 -14.65
CA GLU A 220 17.44 -11.99 -14.73
C GLU A 220 16.52 -12.27 -15.92
N GLU A 221 16.86 -13.29 -16.72
CA GLU A 221 16.01 -13.74 -17.83
C GLU A 221 14.82 -14.54 -17.29
N ILE A 222 13.61 -14.14 -17.68
CA ILE A 222 12.36 -14.83 -17.35
C ILE A 222 11.54 -15.08 -18.61
N LYS A 223 10.56 -15.98 -18.50
CA LYS A 223 9.56 -16.23 -19.53
C LYS A 223 8.36 -15.31 -19.35
N TYR A 224 8.14 -14.43 -20.31
CA TYR A 224 6.94 -13.62 -20.45
C TYR A 224 5.93 -14.34 -21.35
N VAL A 225 4.67 -14.41 -20.91
CA VAL A 225 3.58 -15.00 -21.69
C VAL A 225 2.83 -13.86 -22.38
N VAL A 226 2.84 -13.87 -23.72
CA VAL A 226 2.19 -12.87 -24.57
C VAL A 226 0.68 -12.80 -24.26
N GLN A 227 0.19 -11.59 -24.02
CA GLN A 227 -1.21 -11.28 -23.73
C GLN A 227 -1.92 -10.67 -24.95
N GLU A 228 -3.24 -10.47 -24.83
CA GLU A 228 -4.00 -9.75 -25.83
C GLU A 228 -3.46 -8.31 -25.99
N GLU A 229 -3.37 -7.82 -27.24
CA GLU A 229 -2.80 -6.51 -27.62
C GLU A 229 -1.28 -6.34 -27.48
N ASP A 230 -0.55 -7.37 -27.03
CA ASP A 230 0.91 -7.30 -26.99
C ASP A 230 1.53 -7.29 -28.39
N VAL A 231 2.50 -6.39 -28.58
CA VAL A 231 3.40 -6.34 -29.73
C VAL A 231 4.84 -6.33 -29.24
N LEU A 232 5.81 -6.71 -30.10
CA LEU A 232 7.22 -6.79 -29.71
C LEU A 232 7.72 -5.48 -29.07
N ASP A 233 7.36 -4.33 -29.64
CA ASP A 233 7.73 -3.01 -29.11
C ASP A 233 7.15 -2.75 -27.71
N SER A 234 5.88 -3.09 -27.48
CA SER A 234 5.25 -2.85 -26.18
C SER A 234 5.82 -3.76 -25.10
N ILE A 235 6.14 -5.01 -25.45
CA ILE A 235 6.82 -5.94 -24.55
C ILE A 235 8.24 -5.43 -24.25
N ALA A 236 9.02 -5.05 -25.27
CA ALA A 236 10.37 -4.53 -25.09
C ALA A 236 10.36 -3.32 -24.14
N GLN A 237 9.50 -2.32 -24.42
CA GLN A 237 9.38 -1.12 -23.61
C GLN A 237 8.94 -1.42 -22.17
N LYS A 238 7.95 -2.31 -21.98
CA LYS A 238 7.46 -2.74 -20.66
C LYS A 238 8.56 -3.35 -19.79
N HIS A 239 9.52 -4.02 -20.43
CA HIS A 239 10.66 -4.66 -19.76
C HIS A 239 11.95 -3.81 -19.81
N GLY A 240 11.89 -2.58 -20.31
CA GLY A 240 13.05 -1.68 -20.41
C GLY A 240 14.14 -2.21 -21.35
N LEU A 241 13.76 -3.01 -22.34
CA LEU A 241 14.63 -3.59 -23.35
C LEU A 241 14.58 -2.76 -24.64
N GLU A 242 15.73 -2.59 -25.28
CA GLU A 242 15.77 -2.19 -26.69
C GLU A 242 15.31 -3.36 -27.57
N MET A 243 14.75 -3.07 -28.74
CA MET A 243 14.25 -4.09 -29.66
C MET A 243 15.32 -5.14 -30.00
N GLU A 244 16.55 -4.69 -30.28
CA GLU A 244 17.68 -5.57 -30.56
C GLU A 244 17.97 -6.55 -29.40
N GLN A 245 17.82 -6.08 -28.16
CA GLN A 245 18.03 -6.92 -26.97
C GLN A 245 16.93 -7.96 -26.82
N LEU A 246 15.66 -7.57 -27.04
CA LEU A 246 14.54 -8.50 -27.00
C LEU A 246 14.69 -9.61 -28.07
N LEU A 247 15.07 -9.25 -29.30
CA LEU A 247 15.30 -10.22 -30.36
C LEU A 247 16.50 -11.13 -30.08
N ALA A 248 17.59 -10.58 -29.52
CA ALA A 248 18.76 -11.36 -29.13
C ALA A 248 18.44 -12.42 -28.05
N LEU A 249 17.54 -12.11 -27.12
CA LEU A 249 17.05 -13.06 -26.10
C LEU A 249 16.16 -14.16 -26.67
N ASN A 250 15.62 -13.96 -27.88
CA ASN A 250 14.66 -14.87 -28.51
C ASN A 250 15.10 -15.33 -29.91
N PRO A 251 16.11 -16.21 -30.00
CA PRO A 251 16.58 -16.73 -31.28
C PRO A 251 15.43 -17.39 -32.05
N GLY A 252 15.05 -16.82 -33.20
CA GLY A 252 13.94 -17.28 -34.04
C GLY A 252 12.74 -16.32 -34.09
N ILE A 253 12.75 -15.26 -33.28
CA ILE A 253 11.83 -14.13 -33.40
C ILE A 253 12.51 -13.01 -34.19
N THR A 254 11.77 -12.39 -35.09
CA THR A 254 12.18 -11.24 -35.91
C THR A 254 11.17 -10.10 -35.75
N GLU A 255 11.51 -8.89 -36.19
CA GLU A 255 10.59 -7.73 -36.16
C GLU A 255 9.28 -7.99 -36.92
N GLU A 256 9.28 -8.88 -37.91
CA GLU A 256 8.10 -9.26 -38.69
C GLU A 256 7.29 -10.40 -38.04
N THR A 257 7.76 -10.95 -36.92
CA THR A 257 7.12 -12.11 -36.29
C THR A 257 5.79 -11.70 -35.66
N THR A 258 4.71 -12.36 -36.09
CA THR A 258 3.40 -12.20 -35.46
C THR A 258 3.34 -13.01 -34.17
N LEU A 259 3.11 -12.32 -33.04
CA LEU A 259 2.99 -12.95 -31.74
C LEU A 259 1.63 -13.63 -31.57
N GLN A 260 1.62 -14.78 -30.89
CA GLN A 260 0.40 -15.48 -30.50
C GLN A 260 0.13 -15.33 -29.01
N ILE A 261 -1.13 -15.13 -28.62
CA ILE A 261 -1.52 -15.11 -27.20
C ILE A 261 -1.13 -16.46 -26.56
N GLY A 262 -0.44 -16.41 -25.42
CA GLY A 262 0.10 -17.58 -24.75
C GLY A 262 1.50 -18.00 -25.22
N GLN A 263 2.05 -17.37 -26.26
CA GLN A 263 3.44 -17.59 -26.67
C GLN A 263 4.40 -17.10 -25.57
N GLU A 264 5.44 -17.86 -25.30
CA GLU A 264 6.48 -17.47 -24.36
C GLU A 264 7.62 -16.72 -25.07
N LEU A 265 8.02 -15.59 -24.51
CA LEU A 265 9.21 -14.83 -24.89
C LEU A 265 10.15 -14.69 -23.70
N ASN A 266 11.44 -14.79 -23.95
CA ASN A 266 12.48 -14.41 -23.00
C ASN A 266 12.54 -12.90 -22.89
N VAL A 267 12.41 -12.40 -21.67
CA VAL A 267 12.62 -10.99 -21.33
C VAL A 267 13.53 -10.93 -20.12
N THR A 268 14.08 -9.76 -19.80
CA THR A 268 14.79 -9.57 -18.55
C THR A 268 13.98 -8.74 -17.57
N VAL A 269 14.12 -9.05 -16.29
CA VAL A 269 13.61 -8.22 -15.19
C VAL A 269 14.74 -7.88 -14.22
N PRO A 270 14.77 -6.67 -13.64
CA PRO A 270 15.70 -6.35 -12.56
C PRO A 270 15.44 -7.25 -11.35
N LYS A 271 16.47 -7.96 -10.89
CA LYS A 271 16.46 -8.77 -9.68
C LYS A 271 17.47 -8.21 -8.68
N PRO A 272 17.02 -7.68 -7.54
CA PRO A 272 17.90 -7.16 -6.50
C PRO A 272 19.00 -8.15 -6.13
N PHE A 273 20.19 -7.65 -5.85
CA PHE A 273 21.27 -8.52 -5.38
C PHE A 273 20.93 -9.13 -4.03
N VAL A 274 20.22 -8.37 -3.21
CA VAL A 274 19.80 -8.69 -1.86
C VAL A 274 18.42 -8.12 -1.59
N ASP A 275 17.66 -8.80 -0.73
CA ASP A 275 16.40 -8.28 -0.18
C ASP A 275 16.60 -7.94 1.28
N VAL A 276 15.90 -6.90 1.74
CA VAL A 276 15.77 -6.60 3.16
C VAL A 276 14.49 -7.26 3.67
N ILE A 277 14.66 -8.15 4.64
CA ILE A 277 13.58 -8.83 5.32
C ILE A 277 13.39 -8.18 6.68
N VAL A 278 12.21 -7.64 6.91
CA VAL A 278 11.80 -7.03 8.18
C VAL A 278 10.75 -7.92 8.82
N GLU A 279 11.03 -8.36 10.04
CA GLU A 279 10.08 -9.06 10.89
C GLU A 279 9.61 -8.11 11.98
N LYS A 280 8.30 -7.88 12.08
CA LYS A 280 7.72 -6.96 13.06
C LYS A 280 6.47 -7.52 13.71
N GLU A 281 6.29 -7.20 14.97
CA GLU A 281 5.05 -7.44 15.70
C GLU A 281 4.25 -6.14 15.74
N THR A 282 2.94 -6.20 15.49
CA THR A 282 2.06 -5.04 15.62
C THR A 282 0.79 -5.43 16.35
N ASN A 283 0.35 -4.61 17.30
CA ASN A 283 -0.91 -4.78 18.02
C ASN A 283 -1.92 -3.78 17.48
N LEU A 284 -3.01 -4.27 16.89
CA LEU A 284 -4.07 -3.44 16.33
C LEU A 284 -5.39 -3.68 17.06
N ILE A 285 -6.16 -2.60 17.25
CA ILE A 285 -7.56 -2.71 17.66
C ILE A 285 -8.42 -2.78 16.40
N GLU A 286 -9.11 -3.90 16.26
CA GLU A 286 -10.05 -4.12 15.17
C GLU A 286 -11.48 -4.10 15.66
N GLU A 287 -12.36 -3.60 14.80
CA GLU A 287 -13.79 -3.62 15.02
C GLU A 287 -14.35 -5.03 14.75
N VAL A 288 -15.24 -5.49 15.64
CA VAL A 288 -15.95 -6.76 15.48
C VAL A 288 -17.39 -6.44 15.10
N PRO A 289 -17.82 -6.69 13.85
CA PRO A 289 -19.17 -6.39 13.41
C PRO A 289 -20.23 -7.07 14.27
N TYR A 290 -21.32 -6.36 14.57
CA TYR A 290 -22.43 -6.98 15.29
C TYR A 290 -23.26 -7.93 14.42
N PRO A 291 -23.74 -9.05 14.98
CA PRO A 291 -24.68 -9.91 14.27
C PRO A 291 -26.08 -9.30 14.27
N GLN A 292 -26.87 -9.62 13.24
CA GLN A 292 -28.28 -9.27 13.17
C GLN A 292 -29.15 -10.50 13.46
N GLU A 293 -30.11 -10.35 14.36
CA GLU A 293 -31.11 -11.36 14.68
C GLU A 293 -32.50 -10.85 14.34
N ILE A 294 -33.26 -11.64 13.59
CA ILE A 294 -34.64 -11.29 13.21
C ILE A 294 -35.59 -12.22 13.98
N LEU A 295 -36.44 -11.63 14.81
CA LEU A 295 -37.46 -12.35 15.57
C LEU A 295 -38.84 -12.12 14.94
N GLU A 296 -39.60 -13.19 14.74
CA GLU A 296 -40.98 -13.06 14.26
C GLU A 296 -41.92 -12.65 15.41
N ASP A 297 -42.79 -11.67 15.15
CA ASP A 297 -43.77 -11.18 16.11
C ASP A 297 -45.19 -11.27 15.53
N SER A 298 -45.98 -12.18 16.08
CA SER A 298 -47.37 -12.43 15.65
C SER A 298 -48.36 -11.35 16.09
N SER A 299 -47.94 -10.41 16.96
CA SER A 299 -48.75 -9.24 17.32
C SER A 299 -48.63 -8.12 16.29
N LEU A 300 -47.51 -8.04 15.59
CA LEU A 300 -47.22 -7.00 14.61
C LEU A 300 -47.77 -7.37 13.21
N PRO A 301 -48.45 -6.43 12.51
CA PRO A 301 -48.87 -6.59 11.13
C PRO A 301 -47.75 -7.06 10.21
N LYS A 302 -48.07 -7.98 9.30
CA LYS A 302 -47.13 -8.49 8.30
C LYS A 302 -46.52 -7.34 7.49
N GLY A 303 -45.20 -7.30 7.43
CA GLY A 303 -44.43 -6.25 6.73
C GLY A 303 -43.99 -5.07 7.60
N GLN A 304 -44.50 -4.97 8.84
CA GLN A 304 -43.97 -4.02 9.82
C GLN A 304 -42.70 -4.60 10.47
N THR A 305 -41.70 -3.75 10.68
CA THR A 305 -40.49 -4.08 11.42
C THR A 305 -40.28 -3.09 12.55
N ILE A 306 -39.84 -3.58 13.71
CA ILE A 306 -39.46 -2.76 14.87
C ILE A 306 -38.06 -3.18 15.30
N ILE A 307 -37.18 -2.22 15.54
CA ILE A 307 -35.88 -2.48 16.16
C ILE A 307 -36.14 -2.64 17.66
N GLU A 308 -35.93 -3.84 18.18
CA GLU A 308 -36.05 -4.14 19.61
C GLU A 308 -34.77 -3.77 20.36
N GLN A 309 -33.62 -3.98 19.72
CA GLN A 309 -32.31 -3.64 20.27
C GLN A 309 -31.40 -3.18 19.13
N GLU A 310 -30.86 -1.97 19.26
CA GLU A 310 -29.84 -1.46 18.34
C GLU A 310 -28.53 -2.26 18.46
N GLY A 311 -27.91 -2.56 17.33
CA GLY A 311 -26.62 -3.22 17.29
C GLY A 311 -25.48 -2.26 17.63
N GLN A 312 -24.43 -2.77 18.27
CA GLN A 312 -23.18 -2.03 18.49
C GLN A 312 -22.00 -2.94 18.20
N ASN A 313 -21.05 -2.44 17.41
CA ASN A 313 -19.86 -3.22 17.07
C ASN A 313 -19.02 -3.42 18.33
N GLY A 314 -18.41 -4.59 18.42
CA GLY A 314 -17.42 -4.91 19.43
C GLY A 314 -16.03 -4.45 19.00
N SER A 315 -15.04 -4.77 19.80
CA SER A 315 -13.65 -4.54 19.49
C SER A 315 -12.78 -5.67 20.00
N ARG A 316 -11.69 -5.95 19.29
CA ARG A 316 -10.67 -6.92 19.69
C ARG A 316 -9.28 -6.35 19.46
N SER A 317 -8.35 -6.68 20.36
CA SER A 317 -6.92 -6.45 20.16
C SER A 317 -6.33 -7.70 19.50
N VAL A 318 -5.58 -7.51 18.42
CA VAL A 318 -4.95 -8.58 17.64
C VAL A 318 -3.48 -8.25 17.48
N ASN A 319 -2.61 -9.16 17.90
CA ASN A 319 -1.19 -9.09 17.59
C ASN A 319 -0.92 -9.85 16.30
N TYR A 320 -0.23 -9.17 15.39
CA TYR A 320 0.23 -9.71 14.13
C TYR A 320 1.74 -9.83 14.11
N LEU A 321 2.23 -10.99 13.69
CA LEU A 321 3.60 -11.17 13.24
C LEU A 321 3.64 -10.97 11.72
N ILE A 322 4.30 -9.90 11.29
CA ILE A 322 4.36 -9.47 9.90
C ILE A 322 5.78 -9.64 9.38
N PHE A 323 5.89 -10.31 8.23
CA PHE A 323 7.12 -10.43 7.47
C PHE A 323 7.00 -9.58 6.22
N GLU A 324 7.92 -8.64 6.05
CA GLU A 324 8.03 -7.80 4.86
C GLU A 324 9.32 -8.11 4.12
N GLN A 325 9.23 -8.17 2.79
CA GLN A 325 10.37 -8.26 1.90
C GLN A 325 10.38 -6.99 1.05
N ASN A 326 11.43 -6.18 1.17
CA ASN A 326 11.56 -4.89 0.50
C ASN A 326 10.32 -3.99 0.67
N GLY A 327 9.74 -3.96 1.88
CA GLY A 327 8.56 -3.15 2.21
C GLY A 327 7.21 -3.75 1.81
N VAL A 328 7.19 -4.90 1.12
CA VAL A 328 5.96 -5.60 0.75
C VAL A 328 5.68 -6.69 1.78
N THR A 329 4.48 -6.71 2.36
CA THR A 329 4.06 -7.79 3.27
C THR A 329 3.94 -9.11 2.51
N VAL A 330 4.82 -10.06 2.83
CA VAL A 330 4.81 -11.42 2.25
C VAL A 330 4.09 -12.43 3.14
N LYS A 331 4.01 -12.16 4.45
CA LYS A 331 3.31 -13.02 5.41
C LYS A 331 2.79 -12.19 6.59
N LYS A 332 1.58 -12.51 7.06
CA LYS A 332 0.94 -11.89 8.22
C LYS A 332 0.20 -12.96 9.02
N ASP A 333 0.74 -13.32 10.18
CA ASP A 333 0.18 -14.33 11.07
C ASP A 333 -0.44 -13.68 12.32
N VAL A 334 -1.56 -14.20 12.80
CA VAL A 334 -2.13 -13.82 14.11
C VAL A 334 -1.42 -14.61 15.20
N THR A 335 -0.77 -13.93 16.14
CA THR A 335 -0.07 -14.59 17.25
C THR A 335 -0.88 -14.58 18.54
N TYR A 336 -1.69 -13.54 18.74
CA TYR A 336 -2.54 -13.37 19.91
C TYR A 336 -3.79 -12.58 19.54
N GLU A 337 -4.94 -12.96 20.12
CA GLU A 337 -6.16 -12.18 20.02
C GLU A 337 -6.89 -12.11 21.36
N LYS A 338 -7.51 -10.97 21.63
CA LYS A 338 -8.34 -10.75 22.81
C LYS A 338 -9.52 -9.86 22.47
N ILE A 339 -10.73 -10.33 22.74
CA ILE A 339 -11.93 -9.49 22.68
C ILE A 339 -11.87 -8.46 23.81
N LEU A 340 -11.91 -7.19 23.47
CA LEU A 340 -11.95 -6.07 24.42
C LEU A 340 -13.40 -5.72 24.75
N GLN A 341 -14.26 -5.68 23.73
CA GLN A 341 -15.69 -5.42 23.85
C GLN A 341 -16.48 -6.40 22.99
N GLN A 342 -17.45 -7.09 23.59
CA GLN A 342 -18.34 -7.99 22.86
C GLN A 342 -19.29 -7.17 21.97
N PRO A 343 -19.54 -7.57 20.70
CA PRO A 343 -20.55 -6.93 19.89
C PRO A 343 -21.94 -7.14 20.48
N ILE A 344 -22.76 -6.10 20.45
CA ILE A 344 -24.17 -6.13 20.84
C ILE A 344 -25.00 -6.39 19.58
N LYS A 345 -25.74 -7.50 19.55
CA LYS A 345 -26.59 -7.86 18.41
C LYS A 345 -27.65 -6.80 18.09
N ASN A 346 -27.93 -6.60 16.81
CA ASN A 346 -29.09 -5.85 16.36
C ASN A 346 -30.31 -6.80 16.30
N ILE A 347 -31.34 -6.56 17.10
CA ILE A 347 -32.55 -7.40 17.13
C ILE A 347 -33.69 -6.67 16.43
N VAL A 348 -34.19 -7.27 15.34
CA VAL A 348 -35.31 -6.72 14.58
C VAL A 348 -36.52 -7.65 14.70
N LYS A 349 -37.61 -7.14 15.27
CA LYS A 349 -38.91 -7.81 15.27
C LYS A 349 -39.63 -7.60 13.95
N LYS A 350 -39.96 -8.68 13.26
CA LYS A 350 -40.71 -8.68 12.00
C LYS A 350 -42.12 -9.19 12.22
N GLY A 351 -43.10 -8.37 11.86
CA GLY A 351 -44.51 -8.74 11.99
C GLY A 351 -44.92 -9.87 11.07
N THR A 352 -45.70 -10.80 11.61
CA THR A 352 -46.27 -11.93 10.88
C THR A 352 -47.80 -11.96 10.89
N LYS A 353 -48.45 -11.03 11.62
CA LYS A 353 -49.91 -10.95 11.71
C LYS A 353 -50.51 -10.59 10.35
N VAL A 354 -51.13 -11.55 9.70
CA VAL A 354 -51.89 -11.33 8.47
C VAL A 354 -53.25 -10.74 8.85
N ILE A 355 -53.52 -9.50 8.42
CA ILE A 355 -54.85 -8.93 8.50
C ILE A 355 -55.65 -9.49 7.32
N SER A 356 -56.74 -10.23 7.61
CA SER A 356 -57.63 -10.73 6.57
C SER A 356 -58.21 -9.57 5.76
N SER A 357 -58.12 -9.65 4.44
CA SER A 357 -58.78 -8.71 3.52
C SER A 357 -60.26 -9.03 3.32
N GLN A 358 -60.74 -10.13 3.90
CA GLN A 358 -62.12 -10.56 3.85
C GLN A 358 -62.84 -10.26 5.17
N GLY A 359 -63.96 -9.55 5.06
CA GLY A 359 -64.88 -9.26 6.15
C GLY A 359 -65.75 -10.46 6.51
N GLU A 360 -66.24 -10.45 7.74
CA GLU A 360 -67.11 -11.50 8.27
C GLU A 360 -68.60 -11.27 7.93
N GLY A 361 -68.96 -10.06 7.47
CA GLY A 361 -70.34 -9.69 7.13
C GLY A 361 -71.15 -9.19 8.33
N ASN A 362 -70.53 -9.14 9.51
CA ASN A 362 -71.07 -8.50 10.70
C ASN A 362 -70.49 -7.09 10.81
N PHE A 363 -71.29 -6.03 10.69
CA PHE A 363 -70.75 -4.67 10.68
C PHE A 363 -70.71 -4.02 12.05
N ALA A 364 -69.56 -3.43 12.37
CA ALA A 364 -69.40 -2.51 13.50
C ALA A 364 -70.01 -1.15 13.16
N TRP A 365 -70.46 -0.43 14.18
CA TRP A 365 -70.91 0.94 14.04
C TRP A 365 -69.78 1.84 13.47
N PRO A 366 -70.00 2.58 12.37
CA PRO A 366 -68.91 3.24 11.63
C PRO A 366 -68.50 4.61 12.19
N ALA A 367 -69.12 5.05 13.29
CA ALA A 367 -68.80 6.31 13.98
C ALA A 367 -68.46 6.05 15.46
N VAL A 368 -67.82 7.00 16.14
CA VAL A 368 -67.64 6.93 17.59
C VAL A 368 -68.84 7.60 18.28
N GLY A 369 -69.85 6.79 18.63
CA GLY A 369 -71.13 7.29 19.14
C GLY A 369 -72.03 7.88 18.05
N GLY A 370 -72.76 8.95 18.38
CA GLY A 370 -73.71 9.59 17.46
C GLY A 370 -75.06 8.90 17.36
N TYR A 371 -76.04 9.61 16.82
CA TYR A 371 -77.40 9.11 16.56
C TYR A 371 -77.71 9.17 15.07
N ILE A 372 -78.68 8.37 14.63
CA ILE A 372 -79.17 8.41 13.25
C ILE A 372 -79.98 9.69 13.10
N SER A 373 -79.41 10.70 12.47
CA SER A 373 -80.14 11.93 12.14
C SER A 373 -81.12 11.69 11.00
N SER A 374 -80.87 10.68 10.15
CA SER A 374 -81.71 10.43 9.00
C SER A 374 -81.57 8.99 8.43
N LYS A 375 -82.68 8.33 8.09
CA LYS A 375 -82.75 6.92 7.64
C LYS A 375 -82.84 6.75 6.11
N MET A 376 -82.41 5.63 5.55
CA MET A 376 -82.58 5.35 4.12
C MET A 376 -84.05 5.50 3.69
N GLY A 377 -84.31 6.11 2.53
CA GLY A 377 -85.67 6.30 2.02
C GLY A 377 -85.88 7.55 1.17
N GLN A 378 -87.10 7.72 0.66
CA GLN A 378 -87.45 8.82 -0.23
C GLN A 378 -87.56 10.15 0.53
N ARG A 379 -86.89 11.20 0.06
CA ARG A 379 -86.93 12.56 0.64
C ARG A 379 -86.94 13.61 -0.47
N TRP A 380 -87.91 14.52 -0.43
CA TRP A 380 -87.99 15.66 -1.36
C TRP A 380 -87.79 15.28 -2.83
N GLY A 381 -88.41 14.18 -3.27
CA GLY A 381 -88.30 13.69 -4.65
C GLY A 381 -87.00 12.95 -4.99
N ARG A 382 -86.08 12.73 -4.03
CA ARG A 382 -84.84 11.96 -4.21
C ARG A 382 -84.68 10.85 -3.17
N LEU A 383 -84.12 9.71 -3.60
CA LEU A 383 -83.80 8.61 -2.70
C LEU A 383 -82.54 8.93 -1.88
N HIS A 384 -82.66 8.94 -0.56
CA HIS A 384 -81.53 8.91 0.34
C HIS A 384 -80.99 7.48 0.44
N LYS A 385 -79.78 7.25 -0.08
CA LYS A 385 -79.22 5.92 -0.32
C LYS A 385 -78.59 5.26 0.91
N GLY A 386 -78.53 5.94 2.04
CA GLY A 386 -77.86 5.43 3.24
C GLY A 386 -78.52 5.90 4.52
N ILE A 387 -77.75 5.88 5.59
CA ILE A 387 -78.09 6.51 6.86
C ILE A 387 -77.13 7.68 7.12
N ASP A 388 -77.66 8.70 7.78
CA ASP A 388 -76.87 9.84 8.25
C ASP A 388 -76.67 9.71 9.75
N ILE A 389 -75.42 9.76 10.20
CA ILE A 389 -75.02 9.64 11.60
C ILE A 389 -74.42 10.96 12.06
N ALA A 390 -75.06 11.62 13.03
CA ALA A 390 -74.67 12.93 13.54
C ALA A 390 -74.42 12.92 15.05
N GLY A 391 -73.87 14.02 15.57
CA GLY A 391 -73.53 14.17 16.99
C GLY A 391 -72.50 13.14 17.50
N PRO A 392 -71.40 12.88 16.78
CA PRO A 392 -70.41 11.92 17.25
C PRO A 392 -69.72 12.42 18.52
N SER A 393 -69.36 11.50 19.41
CA SER A 393 -68.52 11.79 20.58
C SER A 393 -67.06 12.04 20.19
N ASP A 394 -66.60 11.42 19.10
CA ASP A 394 -65.31 11.66 18.46
C ASP A 394 -65.50 11.58 16.93
N ARG A 395 -64.88 12.50 16.18
CA ARG A 395 -65.09 12.64 14.73
C ARG A 395 -64.45 11.52 13.91
N THR A 396 -63.77 10.56 14.51
CA THR A 396 -63.18 9.43 13.80
C THR A 396 -64.26 8.57 13.15
N ILE A 397 -64.05 8.27 11.87
CA ILE A 397 -64.84 7.28 11.14
C ILE A 397 -64.05 5.97 11.14
N LYS A 398 -64.75 4.87 11.42
CA LYS A 398 -64.20 3.53 11.53
C LYS A 398 -64.66 2.65 10.38
N ALA A 399 -63.80 1.75 9.91
CA ALA A 399 -64.19 0.70 8.98
C ALA A 399 -65.21 -0.24 9.64
N ALA A 400 -66.35 -0.45 8.98
CA ALA A 400 -67.43 -1.28 9.51
C ALA A 400 -67.06 -2.78 9.56
N ASP A 401 -66.14 -3.23 8.70
CA ASP A 401 -65.64 -4.62 8.66
C ASP A 401 -64.26 -4.66 7.98
N ASN A 402 -63.58 -5.81 8.02
CA ASN A 402 -62.33 -6.00 7.29
C ASN A 402 -62.57 -5.85 5.78
N GLY A 403 -61.63 -5.28 5.04
CA GLY A 403 -61.79 -5.13 3.61
C GLY A 403 -60.64 -4.42 2.92
N VAL A 404 -60.76 -4.23 1.61
CA VAL A 404 -59.80 -3.48 0.79
C VAL A 404 -60.44 -2.17 0.34
N VAL A 405 -59.75 -1.05 0.52
CA VAL A 405 -60.20 0.25 0.03
C VAL A 405 -60.17 0.24 -1.50
N VAL A 406 -61.34 0.40 -2.12
CA VAL A 406 -61.48 0.43 -3.59
C VAL A 406 -61.73 1.84 -4.14
N SER A 407 -62.03 2.80 -3.28
CA SER A 407 -62.14 4.22 -3.62
C SER A 407 -61.79 5.06 -2.40
N ALA A 408 -60.99 6.11 -2.59
CA ALA A 408 -60.66 7.09 -1.56
C ALA A 408 -60.38 8.44 -2.24
N GLY A 409 -61.28 9.42 -2.12
CA GLY A 409 -61.10 10.75 -2.71
C GLY A 409 -62.41 11.54 -2.87
N TRP A 410 -62.33 12.69 -3.53
CA TRP A 410 -63.48 13.55 -3.81
C TRP A 410 -64.44 12.92 -4.82
N SER A 411 -65.75 12.97 -4.57
CA SER A 411 -66.77 12.34 -5.40
C SER A 411 -68.06 13.16 -5.46
N GLY A 412 -68.00 14.35 -6.04
CA GLY A 412 -69.16 15.20 -6.31
C GLY A 412 -69.97 15.47 -5.04
N GLY A 413 -71.29 15.19 -5.09
CA GLY A 413 -72.20 15.42 -3.96
C GLY A 413 -71.84 14.65 -2.68
N TYR A 414 -71.04 13.57 -2.73
CA TYR A 414 -70.56 12.87 -1.55
C TYR A 414 -69.38 13.57 -0.85
N GLY A 415 -68.77 14.57 -1.48
CA GLY A 415 -67.55 15.20 -0.98
C GLY A 415 -66.40 14.20 -0.92
N ASN A 416 -65.60 14.24 0.14
CA ASN A 416 -64.59 13.21 0.38
C ASN A 416 -65.27 11.89 0.77
N LYS A 417 -64.96 10.84 0.02
CA LYS A 417 -65.64 9.55 0.08
C LYS A 417 -64.64 8.41 0.12
N ILE A 418 -64.94 7.40 0.93
CA ILE A 418 -64.24 6.12 0.98
C ILE A 418 -65.23 5.00 0.61
N ILE A 419 -64.79 4.03 -0.19
CA ILE A 419 -65.52 2.77 -0.41
C ILE A 419 -64.58 1.61 -0.05
N ILE A 420 -65.08 0.70 0.78
CA ILE A 420 -64.37 -0.52 1.19
C ILE A 420 -65.09 -1.73 0.58
N ASP A 421 -64.35 -2.60 -0.10
CA ASP A 421 -64.78 -3.91 -0.56
C ASP A 421 -64.39 -4.98 0.44
N HIS A 422 -65.38 -5.60 1.08
CA HIS A 422 -65.19 -6.57 2.15
C HIS A 422 -64.92 -7.99 1.63
N LYS A 423 -64.87 -8.20 0.30
CA LYS A 423 -64.56 -9.49 -0.35
C LYS A 423 -65.46 -10.66 0.05
N ASN A 424 -66.60 -10.37 0.67
CA ASN A 424 -67.64 -11.32 1.08
C ASN A 424 -68.99 -10.98 0.41
N GLY A 425 -68.96 -10.24 -0.70
CA GLY A 425 -70.13 -9.73 -1.40
C GLY A 425 -70.61 -8.36 -0.90
N PHE A 426 -70.05 -7.82 0.18
CA PHE A 426 -70.43 -6.50 0.68
C PHE A 426 -69.46 -5.38 0.28
N ARG A 427 -70.01 -4.18 0.11
CA ARG A 427 -69.27 -2.91 0.07
C ARG A 427 -69.91 -1.90 1.00
N THR A 428 -69.07 -1.11 1.67
CA THR A 428 -69.52 0.02 2.49
C THR A 428 -68.99 1.33 1.93
N LEU A 429 -69.80 2.39 2.03
CA LEU A 429 -69.45 3.73 1.59
C LEU A 429 -69.54 4.69 2.77
N TYR A 430 -68.54 5.56 2.89
CA TYR A 430 -68.42 6.58 3.92
C TYR A 430 -68.22 7.92 3.22
N ALA A 431 -69.08 8.91 3.48
CA ALA A 431 -69.07 10.20 2.77
C ALA A 431 -69.15 11.41 3.71
N HIS A 432 -68.96 12.59 3.12
CA HIS A 432 -68.87 13.90 3.78
C HIS A 432 -67.66 14.05 4.71
N LEU A 433 -66.58 13.27 4.49
CA LEU A 433 -65.37 13.32 5.31
C LEU A 433 -64.69 14.70 5.23
N SER A 434 -64.10 15.15 6.34
CA SER A 434 -63.18 16.30 6.33
C SER A 434 -61.79 15.90 5.85
N SER A 435 -61.32 14.71 6.24
CA SER A 435 -60.05 14.13 5.78
C SER A 435 -60.11 12.61 5.65
N ILE A 436 -59.32 12.08 4.72
CA ILE A 436 -59.19 10.65 4.42
C ILE A 436 -57.84 10.18 4.98
N LYS A 437 -57.81 9.03 5.68
CA LYS A 437 -56.58 8.47 6.31
C LYS A 437 -56.09 7.18 5.65
N VAL A 438 -56.72 6.77 4.54
CA VAL A 438 -56.43 5.51 3.85
C VAL A 438 -56.30 5.70 2.35
N SER A 439 -55.56 4.81 1.71
CA SER A 439 -55.30 4.82 0.26
C SER A 439 -55.98 3.66 -0.46
N VAL A 440 -56.29 3.85 -1.75
CA VAL A 440 -56.80 2.75 -2.60
C VAL A 440 -55.81 1.58 -2.60
N GLY A 441 -56.33 0.36 -2.43
CA GLY A 441 -55.53 -0.88 -2.31
C GLY A 441 -55.17 -1.26 -0.87
N GLN A 442 -55.32 -0.35 0.11
CA GLN A 442 -55.03 -0.65 1.51
C GLN A 442 -56.04 -1.65 2.09
N THR A 443 -55.53 -2.69 2.76
CA THR A 443 -56.37 -3.57 3.61
C THR A 443 -56.59 -2.89 4.95
N VAL A 444 -57.85 -2.80 5.37
CA VAL A 444 -58.28 -2.20 6.64
C VAL A 444 -58.99 -3.23 7.50
N SER A 445 -58.74 -3.19 8.80
CA SER A 445 -59.43 -4.06 9.77
C SER A 445 -60.73 -3.40 10.24
N LYS A 446 -61.71 -4.22 10.62
CA LYS A 446 -62.91 -3.79 11.32
C LYS A 446 -62.56 -2.90 12.53
N GLY A 447 -63.20 -1.74 12.62
CA GLY A 447 -62.98 -0.76 13.69
C GLY A 447 -61.77 0.16 13.51
N SER A 448 -60.90 -0.07 12.52
CA SER A 448 -59.74 0.80 12.25
C SER A 448 -60.17 2.19 11.77
N SER A 449 -59.41 3.23 12.12
CA SER A 449 -59.67 4.61 11.70
C SER A 449 -59.41 4.77 10.20
N ILE A 450 -60.41 5.23 9.45
CA ILE A 450 -60.30 5.41 7.99
C ILE A 450 -60.39 6.87 7.54
N GLY A 451 -60.87 7.75 8.41
CA GLY A 451 -61.00 9.18 8.10
C GLY A 451 -61.61 9.95 9.26
N ILE A 452 -61.82 11.25 9.03
CA ILE A 452 -62.44 12.16 9.99
C ILE A 452 -63.75 12.69 9.39
N MET A 453 -64.82 12.66 10.19
CA MET A 453 -66.15 13.17 9.86
C MET A 453 -66.07 14.67 9.59
N GLY A 454 -66.86 15.14 8.62
CA GLY A 454 -66.88 16.54 8.21
C GLY A 454 -68.24 16.93 7.65
N SER A 455 -68.21 17.95 6.78
CA SER A 455 -69.39 18.45 6.07
C SER A 455 -69.00 18.85 4.64
N THR A 456 -68.32 17.95 3.92
CA THR A 456 -67.89 18.18 2.52
C THR A 456 -68.94 17.69 1.51
N GLY A 457 -68.94 18.23 0.29
CA GLY A 457 -69.96 17.91 -0.71
C GLY A 457 -71.34 18.48 -0.38
N ASN A 458 -72.40 17.77 -0.71
CA ASN A 458 -73.78 18.19 -0.45
C ASN A 458 -74.19 17.80 0.97
N SER A 459 -73.70 18.56 1.96
CA SER A 459 -73.94 18.33 3.38
C SER A 459 -74.46 19.59 4.06
N THR A 460 -75.47 19.47 4.91
CA THR A 460 -76.07 20.59 5.66
C THR A 460 -75.48 20.77 7.06
N GLY A 461 -74.53 19.92 7.47
CA GLY A 461 -73.89 19.97 8.79
C GLY A 461 -72.96 18.79 9.00
N THR A 462 -72.19 18.76 10.09
CA THR A 462 -71.23 17.65 10.32
C THR A 462 -71.97 16.34 10.60
N HIS A 463 -71.85 15.38 9.68
CA HIS A 463 -72.41 14.04 9.81
C HIS A 463 -71.63 13.04 8.92
N LEU A 464 -71.78 11.75 9.19
CA LEU A 464 -71.34 10.67 8.30
C LEU A 464 -72.53 10.17 7.51
N HIS A 465 -72.43 10.22 6.18
CA HIS A 465 -73.32 9.47 5.31
C HIS A 465 -72.74 8.08 5.06
N PHE A 466 -73.51 7.04 5.40
CA PHE A 466 -73.08 5.64 5.36
C PHE A 466 -74.03 4.79 4.51
N GLU A 467 -73.51 4.12 3.49
CA GLU A 467 -74.28 3.20 2.63
C GLU A 467 -73.71 1.78 2.70
N VAL A 468 -74.59 0.80 2.50
CA VAL A 468 -74.25 -0.63 2.42
C VAL A 468 -74.75 -1.19 1.10
N TYR A 469 -73.88 -1.93 0.41
CA TYR A 469 -74.20 -2.68 -0.79
C TYR A 469 -73.95 -4.16 -0.56
N LYS A 470 -74.89 -5.02 -0.96
CA LYS A 470 -74.76 -6.48 -0.97
C LYS A 470 -74.91 -6.99 -2.40
N ASN A 471 -73.89 -7.65 -2.93
CA ASN A 471 -73.81 -8.17 -4.30
C ASN A 471 -74.18 -7.09 -5.34
N GLY A 472 -73.66 -5.87 -5.16
CA GLY A 472 -73.89 -4.73 -6.05
C GLY A 472 -75.24 -4.01 -5.87
N ARG A 473 -76.13 -4.51 -5.00
CA ARG A 473 -77.42 -3.88 -4.71
C ARG A 473 -77.36 -3.08 -3.42
N LEU A 474 -77.90 -1.87 -3.45
CA LEU A 474 -78.06 -1.05 -2.26
C LEU A 474 -79.05 -1.71 -1.29
N VAL A 475 -78.69 -1.78 -0.02
CA VAL A 475 -79.52 -2.34 1.06
C VAL A 475 -79.56 -1.37 2.23
N ASP A 476 -80.62 -1.45 3.05
CA ASP A 476 -80.73 -0.60 4.24
C ASP A 476 -79.59 -0.93 5.24
N PRO A 477 -78.70 0.03 5.55
CA PRO A 477 -77.61 -0.18 6.50
C PRO A 477 -78.07 -0.66 7.88
N LEU A 478 -79.27 -0.26 8.32
CA LEU A 478 -79.80 -0.59 9.65
C LEU A 478 -80.04 -2.08 9.87
N ASN A 479 -80.08 -2.88 8.79
CA ASN A 479 -80.17 -4.34 8.88
C ASN A 479 -78.82 -5.02 9.18
N TYR A 480 -77.71 -4.28 9.12
CA TYR A 480 -76.36 -4.84 9.17
C TYR A 480 -75.45 -4.21 10.23
N VAL A 481 -75.69 -2.94 10.59
CA VAL A 481 -74.95 -2.28 11.68
C VAL A 481 -75.69 -2.44 13.00
N ASN A 482 -74.99 -3.00 13.99
CA ASN A 482 -75.46 -3.06 15.37
C ASN A 482 -74.78 -1.94 16.17
N ARG A 483 -75.55 -1.29 17.05
CA ARG A 483 -75.09 -0.17 17.87
C ARG A 483 -74.42 -0.64 19.15
#